data_AF-A0A0G1V6A3-F1
#
_entry.id   AF-A0A0G1V6A3-F1
#
_cell.length_a   1.000
_cell.length_b   1.000
_cell.length_c   1.000
_cell.angle_alpha   90.00
_cell.angle_beta   90.00
_cell.angle_gamma   90.00
#
_symmetry.space_group_name_H-M   'P 1'
#
loop_
_entity.id
_entity.type
_entity.pdbx_description
1 polymer ?
#
loop_
_entity_poly.entity_id
_entity_poly.type
_entity_poly.pdbx_seq_one_letter_code
_entity_poly.pdbx_strand_id
1 'polypeptide(L)'
;MTRMRQHGFTIVELLIVIVVIGILAAITIVAFNGVQDRGKAAAKVSDIKAMQKIIELYYADKGTYPNTGNSWRFQRAVGNDFIPGVVPEFTSKLPEITDGPTGSTSNNTYIYRSNTAGTEYKLMRLYQASVPLGEYNNIPASMRDQNASLTDRWGVWSPGGTTI
;
A
#
# COMPACT_ATOMS: atom_id res chain seq x y z
N MET A 1 -58.59 -4.28 -39.09
CA MET A 1 -57.43 -3.78 -38.30
C MET A 1 -57.48 -4.38 -36.91
N THR A 2 -56.73 -5.44 -36.66
CA THR A 2 -56.74 -6.15 -35.36
C THR A 2 -55.82 -5.40 -34.40
N ARG A 3 -56.41 -4.73 -33.39
CA ARG A 3 -55.65 -4.01 -32.35
C ARG A 3 -54.97 -5.05 -31.45
N MET A 4 -53.65 -5.14 -31.50
CA MET A 4 -52.88 -5.93 -30.54
C MET A 4 -53.07 -5.32 -29.15
N ARG A 5 -53.58 -6.11 -28.19
CA ARG A 5 -53.71 -5.69 -26.80
C ARG A 5 -52.31 -5.58 -26.19
N GLN A 6 -51.86 -4.35 -25.92
CA GLN A 6 -50.68 -4.10 -25.11
C GLN A 6 -50.98 -4.52 -23.68
N HIS A 7 -50.31 -5.56 -23.20
CA HIS A 7 -50.37 -5.97 -21.80
C HIS A 7 -49.42 -5.04 -21.03
N GLY A 8 -49.97 -4.26 -20.10
CA GLY A 8 -49.19 -3.39 -19.22
C GLY A 8 -48.53 -4.21 -18.10
N PHE A 9 -47.35 -3.77 -17.66
CA PHE A 9 -46.69 -4.33 -16.48
C PHE A 9 -47.58 -4.16 -15.23
N THR A 10 -47.69 -5.21 -14.44
CA THR A 10 -48.34 -5.14 -13.12
C THR A 10 -47.41 -4.44 -12.13
N ILE A 11 -48.00 -3.75 -11.16
CA ILE A 11 -47.26 -3.12 -10.05
C ILE A 11 -46.46 -4.17 -9.27
N VAL A 12 -47.01 -5.40 -9.16
CA VAL A 12 -46.36 -6.51 -8.45
C VAL A 12 -45.09 -6.97 -9.17
N GLU A 13 -45.10 -7.05 -10.50
CA GLU A 13 -43.90 -7.39 -11.29
C GLU A 13 -42.79 -6.36 -11.10
N LEU A 14 -43.12 -5.06 -11.11
CA LEU A 14 -42.14 -4.02 -10.87
C LEU A 14 -41.62 -4.04 -9.42
N LEU A 15 -42.50 -4.32 -8.45
CA LEU A 15 -42.14 -4.40 -7.03
C LEU A 15 -41.13 -5.53 -6.76
N ILE A 16 -41.34 -6.71 -7.34
CA ILE A 16 -40.42 -7.84 -7.16
C ILE A 16 -39.06 -7.51 -7.78
N VAL A 17 -39.02 -6.85 -8.93
CA VAL A 17 -37.77 -6.47 -9.61
C VAL A 17 -36.93 -5.52 -8.77
N ILE A 18 -37.53 -4.46 -8.21
CA ILE A 18 -36.78 -3.51 -7.37
C ILE A 18 -36.29 -4.16 -6.08
N VAL A 19 -37.05 -5.10 -5.50
CA VAL A 19 -36.64 -5.86 -4.32
C VAL A 19 -35.43 -6.75 -4.64
N VAL A 20 -35.47 -7.47 -5.76
CA VAL A 20 -34.36 -8.31 -6.21
C VAL A 20 -33.11 -7.48 -6.49
N ILE A 21 -33.24 -6.35 -7.20
CA ILE A 21 -32.11 -5.43 -7.45
C ILE A 21 -31.55 -4.88 -6.13
N GLY A 22 -32.41 -4.53 -5.17
CA GLY A 22 -31.99 -4.06 -3.85
C GLY A 22 -31.16 -5.10 -3.08
N ILE A 23 -31.60 -6.35 -3.08
CA ILE A 23 -30.87 -7.46 -2.42
C ILE A 23 -29.52 -7.70 -3.11
N LEU A 24 -29.49 -7.78 -4.44
CA LEU A 24 -28.26 -7.99 -5.20
C LEU A 24 -27.26 -6.84 -5.01
N ALA A 25 -27.73 -5.59 -5.00
CA ALA A 25 -26.90 -4.43 -4.77
C ALA A 25 -26.26 -4.44 -3.37
N ALA A 26 -27.03 -4.80 -2.33
CA ALA A 26 -26.52 -4.86 -0.95
C ALA A 26 -25.39 -5.88 -0.80
N ILE A 27 -25.53 -7.09 -1.36
CA ILE A 27 -24.48 -8.13 -1.33
C ILE A 27 -23.24 -7.67 -2.10
N THR A 28 -23.46 -7.07 -3.28
CA THR A 28 -22.36 -6.62 -4.16
C THR A 28 -21.48 -5.56 -3.48
N ILE A 29 -22.08 -4.61 -2.75
CA ILE A 29 -21.33 -3.55 -2.06
C ILE A 29 -20.37 -4.13 -1.00
N VAL A 30 -20.85 -5.08 -0.19
CA VAL A 30 -20.01 -5.68 0.87
C VAL A 30 -18.85 -6.49 0.27
N ALA A 31 -19.11 -7.26 -0.79
CA ALA A 31 -18.09 -8.04 -1.48
C ALA A 31 -17.01 -7.16 -2.15
N PHE A 32 -17.41 -6.02 -2.72
CA PHE A 32 -16.51 -5.12 -3.44
C PHE A 32 -15.44 -4.48 -2.54
N ASN A 33 -15.80 -4.09 -1.32
CA ASN A 33 -14.87 -3.49 -0.36
C ASN A 33 -13.66 -4.40 -0.05
N GLY A 34 -13.89 -5.70 0.15
CA GLY A 34 -12.81 -6.65 0.44
C GLY A 34 -11.84 -6.88 -0.72
N VAL A 35 -12.33 -6.81 -1.97
CA VAL A 35 -11.48 -6.92 -3.17
C VAL A 35 -10.63 -5.67 -3.34
N GLN A 36 -11.20 -4.49 -3.12
CA GLN A 36 -10.49 -3.22 -3.23
C GLN A 36 -9.32 -3.14 -2.23
N ASP A 37 -9.52 -3.57 -0.99
CA ASP A 37 -8.47 -3.55 0.03
C ASP A 37 -7.30 -4.50 -0.29
N ARG A 38 -7.59 -5.68 -0.84
CA ARG A 38 -6.55 -6.61 -1.36
C ARG A 38 -5.77 -5.99 -2.51
N GLY A 39 -6.46 -5.30 -3.43
CA GLY A 39 -5.83 -4.61 -4.55
C GLY A 39 -4.87 -3.50 -4.09
N LYS A 40 -5.30 -2.68 -3.12
CA LYS A 40 -4.45 -1.63 -2.52
C LYS A 40 -3.23 -2.22 -1.81
N ALA A 41 -3.42 -3.29 -1.03
CA ALA A 41 -2.32 -3.98 -0.36
C ALA A 41 -1.29 -4.53 -1.36
N ALA A 42 -1.76 -5.16 -2.45
CA ALA A 42 -0.89 -5.69 -3.51
C ALA A 42 -0.11 -4.58 -4.23
N ALA A 43 -0.74 -3.43 -4.50
CA ALA A 43 -0.07 -2.27 -5.08
C ALA A 43 1.06 -1.77 -4.17
N LYS A 44 0.79 -1.58 -2.87
CA LYS A 44 1.80 -1.13 -1.90
C LYS A 44 2.96 -2.12 -1.76
N VAL A 45 2.69 -3.42 -1.84
CA VAL A 45 3.73 -4.47 -1.86
C VAL A 45 4.60 -4.34 -3.11
N SER A 46 3.98 -4.09 -4.27
CA SER A 46 4.71 -3.85 -5.52
C SER A 46 5.61 -2.62 -5.43
N ASP A 47 5.11 -1.53 -4.84
CA ASP A 47 5.87 -0.29 -4.64
C ASP A 47 7.12 -0.53 -3.80
N ILE A 48 6.98 -1.21 -2.65
CA ILE A 48 8.13 -1.54 -1.81
C ILE A 48 9.13 -2.42 -2.53
N LYS A 49 8.68 -3.42 -3.31
CA LYS A 49 9.58 -4.27 -4.10
C LYS A 49 10.29 -3.49 -5.21
N ALA A 50 9.63 -2.52 -5.84
CA ALA A 50 10.24 -1.65 -6.83
C ALA A 50 11.34 -0.79 -6.21
N MET A 51 11.06 -0.16 -5.05
CA MET A 51 12.05 0.60 -4.30
C MET A 51 13.20 -0.26 -3.80
N GLN A 52 12.91 -1.48 -3.35
CA GLN A 52 13.93 -2.45 -2.97
C GLN A 52 14.91 -2.70 -4.11
N LYS A 53 14.42 -3.00 -5.32
CA LYS A 53 15.27 -3.22 -6.50
C LYS A 53 16.18 -2.03 -6.79
N ILE A 54 15.67 -0.81 -6.61
CA ILE A 54 16.46 0.41 -6.79
C ILE A 54 17.55 0.53 -5.72
N ILE A 55 17.24 0.22 -4.47
CA ILE A 55 18.21 0.21 -3.37
C ILE A 55 19.31 -0.85 -3.62
N GLU A 56 18.94 -2.05 -4.07
CA GLU A 56 19.91 -3.09 -4.41
C GLU A 56 20.78 -2.70 -5.62
N LEU A 57 20.21 -2.00 -6.61
CA LEU A 57 20.96 -1.47 -7.75
C LEU A 57 21.96 -0.39 -7.32
N TYR A 58 21.55 0.50 -6.41
CA TYR A 58 22.45 1.49 -5.81
C TYR A 58 23.60 0.80 -5.06
N TYR A 59 23.32 -0.25 -4.30
CA TYR A 59 24.35 -1.03 -3.61
C TYR A 59 25.33 -1.70 -4.59
N ALA A 60 24.83 -2.24 -5.70
CA ALA A 60 25.66 -2.86 -6.72
C ALA A 60 26.65 -1.88 -7.38
N ASP A 61 26.26 -0.60 -7.53
CA ASP A 61 27.12 0.43 -8.13
C ASP A 61 28.04 1.13 -7.11
N LYS A 62 27.51 1.50 -5.94
CA LYS A 62 28.22 2.28 -4.92
C LYS A 62 28.90 1.44 -3.84
N GLY A 63 28.62 0.14 -3.78
CA GLY A 63 29.13 -0.79 -2.76
C GLY A 63 28.57 -0.55 -1.34
N THR A 64 27.64 0.38 -1.18
CA THR A 64 26.99 0.74 0.09
C THR A 64 25.54 1.10 -0.17
N TYR A 65 24.66 0.92 0.82
CA TYR A 65 23.28 1.38 0.74
C TYR A 65 23.19 2.90 0.94
N PRO A 66 22.14 3.56 0.40
CA PRO A 66 21.88 4.98 0.62
C PRO A 66 21.98 5.41 2.08
N ASN A 67 22.94 6.27 2.41
CA ASN A 67 23.24 6.60 3.80
C ASN A 67 22.22 7.60 4.37
N THR A 68 21.50 7.23 5.44
CA THR A 68 20.55 8.12 6.13
C THR A 68 21.08 8.75 7.42
N GLY A 69 22.36 8.56 7.76
CA GLY A 69 22.93 9.00 9.03
C GLY A 69 22.28 8.32 10.24
N ASN A 70 21.94 7.04 10.10
CA ASN A 70 21.25 6.25 11.13
C ASN A 70 19.90 6.82 11.59
N SER A 71 19.27 7.66 10.76
CA SER A 71 17.98 8.31 11.06
C SER A 71 16.86 7.79 10.17
N TRP A 72 15.64 7.73 10.71
CA TRP A 72 14.44 7.45 9.93
C TRP A 72 14.09 8.62 9.03
N ARG A 73 13.97 8.37 7.74
CA ARG A 73 13.51 9.36 6.75
C ARG A 73 12.10 9.00 6.29
N PHE A 74 11.23 10.00 6.25
CA PHE A 74 9.82 9.83 5.90
C PHE A 74 9.59 10.41 4.51
N GLN A 75 9.11 9.59 3.58
CA GLN A 75 8.85 10.04 2.22
C GLN A 75 7.98 11.30 2.17
N ARG A 76 6.88 11.35 2.91
CA ARG A 76 6.03 12.54 2.93
C ARG A 76 6.71 13.80 3.49
N ALA A 77 7.75 13.65 4.31
CA ALA A 77 8.47 14.79 4.88
C ALA A 77 9.52 15.36 3.92
N VAL A 78 10.19 14.49 3.14
CA VAL A 78 11.36 14.89 2.33
C VAL A 78 11.23 14.54 0.84
N GLY A 79 10.06 14.08 0.40
CA GLY A 79 9.81 13.68 -0.99
C GLY A 79 10.69 12.51 -1.40
N ASN A 80 11.26 12.60 -2.61
CA ASN A 80 12.14 11.57 -3.19
C ASN A 80 13.45 11.37 -2.40
N ASP A 81 13.89 12.37 -1.61
CA ASP A 81 15.16 12.32 -0.86
C ASP A 81 15.08 11.46 0.41
N PHE A 82 13.97 10.76 0.65
CA PHE A 82 13.88 9.83 1.78
C PHE A 82 14.78 8.61 1.59
N ILE A 83 15.08 8.25 0.34
CA ILE A 83 16.17 7.36 -0.03
C ILE A 83 17.22 8.24 -0.72
N PRO A 84 18.34 8.58 -0.05
CA PRO A 84 19.30 9.52 -0.62
C PRO A 84 20.01 8.98 -1.88
N GLY A 85 20.25 9.83 -2.87
CA GLY A 85 21.10 9.49 -4.03
C GLY A 85 20.50 8.53 -5.06
N VAL A 86 19.30 7.99 -4.86
CA VAL A 86 18.66 7.12 -5.88
C VAL A 86 17.94 7.91 -6.97
N VAL A 87 17.47 9.11 -6.66
CA VAL A 87 16.85 10.03 -7.64
C VAL A 87 17.82 11.19 -7.86
N PRO A 88 18.10 11.61 -9.11
CA PRO A 88 17.56 11.08 -10.37
C PRO A 88 18.35 9.91 -10.98
N GLU A 89 19.47 9.50 -10.38
CA GLU A 89 20.48 8.62 -11.00
C GLU A 89 19.94 7.21 -11.34
N PHE A 90 19.13 6.61 -10.47
CA PHE A 90 18.62 5.24 -10.62
C PHE A 90 17.12 5.19 -10.95
N THR A 91 16.38 6.27 -10.70
CA THR A 91 14.98 6.41 -11.09
C THR A 91 14.58 7.88 -11.20
N SER A 92 13.60 8.19 -12.05
CA SER A 92 13.05 9.53 -12.21
C SER A 92 12.11 9.95 -11.07
N LYS A 93 11.48 8.98 -10.38
CA LYS A 93 10.57 9.22 -9.25
C LYS A 93 10.41 7.96 -8.41
N LEU A 94 10.26 8.12 -7.10
CA LEU A 94 9.91 7.03 -6.20
C LEU A 94 8.38 6.93 -6.01
N PRO A 95 7.82 5.71 -5.83
CA PRO A 95 6.40 5.53 -5.54
C PRO A 95 5.96 6.35 -4.34
N GLU A 96 4.76 6.93 -4.42
CA GLU A 96 4.16 7.75 -3.36
C GLU A 96 2.78 7.24 -2.99
N ILE A 97 2.50 7.26 -1.70
CA ILE A 97 1.19 6.89 -1.16
C ILE A 97 0.24 8.06 -1.42
N THR A 98 -0.79 7.83 -2.21
CA THR A 98 -1.84 8.82 -2.47
C THR A 98 -3.16 8.50 -1.78
N ASP A 99 -3.28 7.32 -1.17
CA ASP A 99 -4.47 6.88 -0.44
C ASP A 99 -4.42 7.30 1.04
N GLY A 100 -5.60 7.49 1.65
CA GLY A 100 -5.73 7.78 3.08
C GLY A 100 -5.45 9.24 3.48
N PRO A 101 -5.40 9.55 4.79
CA PRO A 101 -5.15 10.91 5.28
C PRO A 101 -3.75 11.37 4.87
N THR A 102 -3.66 12.53 4.23
CA THR A 102 -2.42 13.09 3.66
C THR A 102 -1.85 14.27 4.45
N GLY A 103 -2.55 14.76 5.47
CA GLY A 103 -2.15 15.95 6.24
C GLY A 103 -1.00 15.75 7.23
N SER A 104 -0.44 14.54 7.33
CA SER A 104 0.70 14.25 8.20
C SER A 104 1.89 13.77 7.39
N THR A 105 3.06 14.34 7.66
CA THR A 105 4.33 13.95 7.05
C THR A 105 4.94 12.70 7.68
N SER A 106 4.46 12.31 8.86
CA SER A 106 5.04 11.23 9.68
C SER A 106 4.14 9.99 9.78
N ASN A 107 2.94 10.06 9.21
CA ASN A 107 1.99 8.95 9.14
C ASN A 107 1.68 8.65 7.67
N ASN A 108 1.17 7.45 7.40
CA ASN A 108 0.68 7.06 6.09
C ASN A 108 1.71 7.27 4.97
N THR A 109 2.94 6.82 5.24
CA THR A 109 4.13 7.10 4.40
C THR A 109 5.03 5.87 4.29
N TYR A 110 5.90 5.87 3.28
CA TYR A 110 7.08 5.02 3.28
C TYR A 110 8.18 5.64 4.13
N ILE A 111 8.95 4.79 4.79
CA ILE A 111 10.09 5.18 5.62
C ILE A 111 11.31 4.34 5.26
N TYR A 112 12.47 4.98 5.30
CA TYR A 112 13.74 4.34 5.01
C TYR A 112 14.78 4.73 6.06
N ARG A 113 15.64 3.79 6.42
CA ARG A 113 16.80 3.99 7.29
C ARG A 113 17.92 3.04 6.87
N SER A 114 19.16 3.53 6.89
CA SER A 114 20.37 2.72 6.80
C SER A 114 21.21 2.91 8.07
N ASN A 115 22.12 1.97 8.34
CA ASN A 115 23.18 2.22 9.31
C ASN A 115 24.22 3.21 8.74
N THR A 116 25.07 3.76 9.61
CA THR A 116 26.11 4.73 9.21
C THR A 116 27.12 4.13 8.24
N ALA A 117 27.35 2.81 8.32
CA ALA A 117 28.27 2.08 7.45
C ALA A 117 27.69 1.78 6.05
N GLY A 118 26.38 1.96 5.84
CA GLY A 118 25.73 1.59 4.59
C GLY A 118 25.71 0.08 4.29
N THR A 119 25.85 -0.77 5.31
CA THR A 119 25.82 -2.25 5.15
C THR A 119 24.44 -2.83 5.40
N GLU A 120 23.56 -2.09 6.07
CA GLU A 120 22.22 -2.53 6.43
C GLU A 120 21.20 -1.44 6.17
N TYR A 121 19.99 -1.86 5.78
CA TYR A 121 18.86 -0.95 5.60
C TYR A 121 17.54 -1.58 6.00
N LYS A 122 16.56 -0.71 6.28
CA LYS A 122 15.17 -1.06 6.54
C LYS A 122 14.26 -0.10 5.78
N LEU A 123 13.44 -0.65 4.89
CA LEU A 123 12.42 0.06 4.11
C LEU A 123 11.05 -0.43 4.56
N MET A 124 10.20 0.45 5.05
CA MET A 124 8.89 0.06 5.59
C MET A 124 7.77 0.97 5.12
N ARG A 125 6.57 0.39 5.10
CA ARG A 125 5.30 1.09 5.19
C ARG A 125 5.01 1.41 6.66
N LEU A 126 4.67 2.67 6.95
CA LEU A 126 4.25 3.11 8.28
C LEU A 126 2.83 3.67 8.25
N TYR A 127 1.91 3.11 9.03
CA TYR A 127 0.58 3.66 9.26
C TYR A 127 0.26 3.69 10.76
N GLN A 128 0.46 4.83 11.41
CA GLN A 128 0.35 5.06 12.85
C GLN A 128 -1.08 4.95 13.41
N ALA A 129 -2.09 4.96 12.54
CA ALA A 129 -3.48 4.75 12.95
C ALA A 129 -3.90 3.31 12.65
N SER A 130 -3.16 2.30 13.11
CA SER A 130 -3.43 0.88 12.89
C SER A 130 -3.76 0.52 11.44
N VAL A 131 -2.81 -0.09 10.72
CA VAL A 131 -3.08 -0.61 9.36
C VAL A 131 -4.44 -1.32 9.40
N PRO A 132 -5.46 -0.88 8.62
CA PRO A 132 -6.78 -1.49 8.70
C PRO A 132 -6.59 -3.00 8.62
N LEU A 133 -7.14 -3.77 9.57
CA LEU A 133 -6.80 -5.19 9.75
C LEU A 133 -6.86 -5.99 8.42
N GLY A 134 -7.73 -5.57 7.49
CA GLY A 134 -7.76 -6.07 6.12
C GLY A 134 -6.45 -5.93 5.35
N GLU A 135 -5.82 -4.74 5.33
CA GLU A 135 -4.54 -4.53 4.63
C GLU A 135 -3.42 -5.38 5.24
N TYR A 136 -3.21 -5.34 6.56
CA TYR A 136 -2.14 -6.11 7.22
C TYR A 136 -2.25 -7.62 6.95
N ASN A 137 -3.46 -8.15 7.04
CA ASN A 137 -3.71 -9.57 6.78
C ASN A 137 -3.48 -9.99 5.32
N ASN A 138 -3.53 -9.06 4.38
CA ASN A 138 -3.26 -9.30 2.97
C ASN A 138 -1.77 -9.16 2.59
N ILE A 139 -0.90 -8.70 3.51
CA ILE A 139 0.54 -8.60 3.28
C ILE A 139 1.22 -9.96 3.53
N PRO A 140 2.21 -10.39 2.70
CA PRO A 140 2.99 -11.60 2.98
C PRO A 140 3.64 -11.57 4.37
N ALA A 141 3.59 -12.70 5.09
CA ALA A 141 4.15 -12.80 6.44
C ALA A 141 5.65 -12.46 6.51
N SER A 142 6.41 -12.72 5.45
CA SER A 142 7.84 -12.38 5.35
C SER A 142 8.12 -10.88 5.34
N MET A 143 7.15 -10.05 4.98
CA MET A 143 7.28 -8.59 4.97
C MET A 143 6.75 -7.95 6.27
N ARG A 144 6.05 -8.70 7.12
CA ARG A 144 5.51 -8.17 8.36
C ARG A 144 6.65 -8.01 9.37
N ASP A 145 6.71 -6.87 10.05
CA ASP A 145 7.69 -6.71 11.13
C ASP A 145 7.36 -7.71 12.25
N GLN A 146 8.34 -8.52 12.66
CA GLN A 146 8.15 -9.56 13.67
C GLN A 146 8.08 -9.01 15.10
N ASN A 147 8.31 -7.70 15.27
CA ASN A 147 8.13 -7.05 16.56
C ASN A 147 6.64 -6.90 16.88
N ALA A 148 6.12 -7.82 17.71
CA ALA A 148 4.71 -8.01 18.06
C ALA A 148 4.00 -6.79 18.67
N SER A 149 4.74 -5.74 19.05
CA SER A 149 4.16 -4.49 19.56
C SER A 149 3.67 -3.54 18.46
N LEU A 150 4.06 -3.75 17.19
CA LEU A 150 3.80 -2.81 16.09
C LEU A 150 3.16 -3.52 14.89
N THR A 151 1.85 -3.80 14.95
CA THR A 151 1.04 -4.29 13.82
C THR A 151 0.91 -3.30 12.65
N ASP A 152 1.50 -2.13 12.82
CA ASP A 152 1.26 -0.93 12.02
C ASP A 152 2.32 -0.74 10.93
N ARG A 153 3.25 -1.70 10.84
CA ARG A 153 4.47 -1.62 10.02
C ARG A 153 4.77 -2.94 9.34
N TRP A 154 5.18 -2.84 8.09
CA TRP A 154 5.61 -3.96 7.28
C TRP A 154 6.50 -3.44 6.15
N GLY A 155 7.40 -4.24 5.62
CA GLY A 155 8.37 -3.81 4.62
C GLY A 155 9.41 -4.87 4.30
N VAL A 156 10.57 -4.41 3.88
CA VAL A 156 11.73 -5.24 3.51
C VAL A 156 13.00 -4.65 4.11
N TRP A 157 13.95 -5.49 4.41
CA TRP A 157 15.22 -5.09 5.02
C TRP A 157 16.34 -6.04 4.58
N SER A 158 17.57 -5.58 4.70
CA SER A 158 18.75 -6.42 4.53
C SER A 158 18.82 -7.49 5.64
N PRO A 159 19.55 -8.60 5.48
CA PRO A 159 19.59 -9.67 6.49
C PRO A 159 19.91 -9.24 7.93
N GLY A 160 20.78 -8.24 8.13
CA GLY A 160 21.09 -7.66 9.45
C GLY A 160 20.20 -6.47 9.86
N GLY A 161 19.34 -6.01 8.95
CA GLY A 161 18.43 -4.88 9.13
C GLY A 161 17.30 -5.10 10.15
N THR A 162 17.21 -6.27 10.80
CA THR A 162 16.28 -6.51 11.91
C THR A 162 16.65 -5.75 13.18
N THR A 163 17.92 -5.35 13.32
CA THR A 163 18.46 -4.73 14.54
C THR A 163 18.52 -3.19 14.51
N ILE A 164 18.19 -2.58 13.36
CA ILE A 164 18.10 -1.13 13.16
C ILE A 164 16.72 -0.57 13.48
#